data_AF-A0AAV9GNA6-F1
#
_entry.id   AF-A0AAV9GNA6-F1
#
_cell.length_a   1.000
_cell.length_b   1.000
_cell.length_c   1.000
_cell.angle_alpha   90.00
_cell.angle_beta   90.00
_cell.angle_gamma   90.00
#
_symmetry.space_group_name_H-M   'P 1'
#
loop_
_entity.id
_entity.type
_entity.pdbx_description
1 polymer ?
#
loop_
_entity_poly.entity_id
_entity_poly.type
_entity_poly.pdbx_seq_one_letter_code
_entity_poly.pdbx_strand_id
1 'polypeptide(L)'
;MSRSTPRKSRHRQNPSNGGPRQIAASDYESDAVNYMEAREVPRLVHLPTRTNTDLNLSVLRRYLPGIRSILSIAANAVVYTFSESGQNWEKHGVVGTMFVCEQEPIVTASGQALPRVCVFVLNRHGLDNLVVDLVRVSDCEQADELIIFRLEDDGTLDSHGFGEGGKDVIGIWIHADEDDTRDTNSTIIRGAWQQARLARNTLIEAALAEAEQLAEQTDADDGGALADAHLDLSEKSGPIVGRRISITDLFGQRNGAG
;
A
#
# COMPACT_ATOMS: atom_id res chain seq x y z
N MET A 1 -35.56 51.34 -10.60
CA MET A 1 -36.18 52.42 -9.81
C MET A 1 -35.48 52.50 -8.46
N SER A 2 -34.43 53.32 -8.38
CA SER A 2 -33.60 53.54 -7.19
C SER A 2 -34.00 54.89 -6.57
N ARG A 3 -34.64 54.86 -5.40
CA ARG A 3 -35.07 56.07 -4.69
C ARG A 3 -33.94 56.60 -3.82
N SER A 4 -33.53 57.83 -4.14
CA SER A 4 -32.70 58.72 -3.32
C SER A 4 -33.50 59.24 -2.12
N THR A 5 -32.89 59.28 -0.93
CA THR A 5 -33.39 60.06 0.22
C THR A 5 -32.23 60.77 0.95
N PRO A 6 -32.51 61.89 1.66
CA PRO A 6 -31.65 63.07 1.65
C PRO A 6 -30.84 63.33 2.94
N ARG A 7 -29.96 64.34 2.84
CA ARG A 7 -28.90 64.80 3.76
C ARG A 7 -29.36 65.29 5.16
N LYS A 8 -28.54 64.91 6.15
CA LYS A 8 -28.01 65.63 7.33
C LYS A 8 -28.95 66.45 8.24
N SER A 9 -28.98 66.06 9.52
CA SER A 9 -29.28 66.94 10.66
C SER A 9 -28.02 67.10 11.53
N ARG A 10 -27.61 68.37 11.76
CA ARG A 10 -26.48 68.80 12.59
C ARG A 10 -26.88 68.67 14.06
N HIS A 11 -26.17 67.85 14.84
CA HIS A 11 -26.25 67.96 16.30
C HIS A 11 -25.28 69.03 16.81
N ARG A 12 -25.85 69.89 17.65
CA ARG A 12 -25.28 71.11 18.23
C ARG A 12 -24.01 70.83 19.05
N GLN A 13 -23.04 71.72 18.87
CA GLN A 13 -21.95 71.95 19.82
C GLN A 13 -22.53 72.49 21.13
N ASN A 14 -22.06 71.95 22.25
CA ASN A 14 -22.22 72.58 23.57
C ASN A 14 -20.85 73.13 24.00
N PRO A 15 -20.75 74.38 24.48
CA PRO A 15 -19.48 75.00 24.80
C PRO A 15 -19.04 74.73 26.25
N SER A 16 -17.71 74.83 26.43
CA SER A 16 -16.97 75.15 27.65
C SER A 16 -17.14 74.27 28.90
N ASN A 17 -16.11 73.49 29.21
CA ASN A 17 -15.33 73.81 30.41
C ASN A 17 -13.87 73.40 30.23
N GLY A 18 -12.97 74.36 30.43
CA GLY A 18 -11.52 74.20 30.32
C GLY A 18 -10.95 73.55 31.58
N GLY A 19 -10.24 72.46 31.38
CA GLY A 19 -9.38 71.80 32.36
C GLY A 19 -8.69 70.63 31.66
N PRO A 20 -7.40 70.36 31.90
CA PRO A 20 -6.77 69.18 31.33
C PRO A 20 -7.51 67.95 31.86
N ARG A 21 -8.18 67.22 30.97
CA ARG A 21 -8.66 65.87 31.26
C ARG A 21 -7.42 65.03 31.55
N GLN A 22 -7.14 64.80 32.82
CA GLN A 22 -6.37 63.64 33.23
C GLN A 22 -7.18 62.43 32.77
N ILE A 23 -6.74 61.82 31.68
CA ILE A 23 -7.17 60.50 31.29
C ILE A 23 -6.74 59.62 32.47
N ALA A 24 -7.69 59.24 33.33
CA ALA A 24 -7.46 58.15 34.23
C ALA A 24 -7.18 56.94 33.34
N ALA A 25 -5.90 56.61 33.16
CA ALA A 25 -5.49 55.34 32.61
C ALA A 25 -6.07 54.30 33.55
N SER A 26 -7.23 53.73 33.19
CA SER A 26 -7.68 52.49 33.80
C SER A 26 -6.63 51.46 33.40
N ASP A 27 -5.72 51.13 34.32
CA ASP A 27 -4.70 50.12 34.15
C ASP A 27 -5.36 48.75 33.95
N TYR A 28 -5.73 48.48 32.71
CA TYR A 28 -6.21 47.19 32.23
C TYR A 28 -5.17 46.08 32.45
N GLU A 29 -3.90 46.44 32.67
CA GLU A 29 -2.85 45.48 33.04
C GLU A 29 -2.99 44.93 34.46
N SER A 30 -3.58 45.67 35.40
CA SER A 30 -3.64 45.23 36.81
C SER A 30 -4.65 44.08 37.04
N ASP A 31 -5.73 44.04 36.27
CA ASP A 31 -6.74 42.97 36.38
C ASP A 31 -6.34 41.71 35.61
N ALA A 32 -5.52 41.83 34.55
CA ALA A 32 -5.06 40.70 33.77
C ALA A 32 -4.11 39.79 34.57
N VAL A 33 -3.26 40.38 35.41
CA VAL A 33 -2.31 39.62 36.26
C VAL A 33 -3.07 38.87 37.36
N ASN A 34 -4.03 39.51 38.02
CA ASN A 34 -4.84 38.87 39.07
C ASN A 34 -5.71 37.71 38.54
N TYR A 35 -6.22 37.81 37.30
CA TYR A 35 -6.96 36.71 36.68
C TYR A 35 -6.07 35.52 36.30
N MET A 36 -4.78 35.74 36.03
CA MET A 36 -3.83 34.67 35.73
C MET A 36 -3.25 34.03 36.99
N GLU A 37 -3.05 34.80 38.07
CA GLU A 37 -2.43 34.33 39.31
C GLU A 37 -3.38 33.48 40.19
N ALA A 38 -4.70 33.75 40.11
CA ALA A 38 -5.72 32.99 40.86
C ALA A 38 -6.24 31.72 40.14
N ARG A 39 -5.81 31.47 38.89
CA ARG A 39 -6.02 30.19 38.23
C ARG A 39 -4.75 29.36 38.40
N GLU A 40 -4.74 28.49 39.40
CA GLU A 40 -3.96 27.27 39.30
C GLU A 40 -4.40 26.58 38.01
N VAL A 41 -3.65 26.80 36.92
CA VAL A 41 -3.89 26.12 35.65
C VAL A 41 -3.70 24.65 35.99
N PRO A 42 -4.75 23.80 35.93
CA PRO A 42 -4.57 22.38 36.13
C PRO A 42 -3.46 21.97 35.18
N ARG A 43 -2.36 21.38 35.68
CA ARG A 43 -1.27 20.91 34.81
C ARG A 43 -1.92 20.13 33.70
N LEU A 44 -1.94 20.71 32.50
CA LEU A 44 -2.52 20.07 31.33
C LEU A 44 -1.80 18.73 31.23
N VAL A 45 -2.54 17.67 31.50
CA VAL A 45 -2.13 16.29 31.21
C VAL A 45 -1.50 16.33 29.84
N HIS A 46 -0.19 16.09 29.80
CA HIS A 46 0.64 16.19 28.61
C HIS A 46 -0.05 15.36 27.52
N LEU A 47 -0.62 16.04 26.51
CA LEU A 47 -1.14 15.34 25.35
C LEU A 47 0.02 14.49 24.81
N PRO A 48 -0.19 13.21 24.49
CA PRO A 48 0.86 12.39 23.92
C PRO A 48 1.45 13.12 22.71
N THR A 49 2.74 13.42 22.75
CA THR A 49 3.44 14.07 21.64
C THR A 49 3.46 13.09 20.49
N ARG A 50 2.51 13.26 19.57
CA ARG A 50 2.38 12.39 18.41
C ARG A 50 3.64 12.51 17.55
N THR A 51 4.26 11.38 17.22
CA THR A 51 5.46 11.37 16.39
C THR A 51 5.11 11.56 14.92
N ASN A 52 6.09 11.96 14.09
CA ASN A 52 5.91 12.03 12.64
C ASN A 52 5.50 10.66 12.06
N THR A 53 6.09 9.58 12.60
CA THR A 53 5.73 8.20 12.26
C THR A 53 4.26 7.89 12.57
N ASP A 54 3.73 8.32 13.72
CA ASP A 54 2.32 8.12 14.07
C ASP A 54 1.39 8.89 13.13
N LEU A 55 1.80 10.09 12.70
CA LEU A 55 1.06 10.88 11.72
C LEU A 55 1.03 10.17 10.36
N ASN A 56 2.20 9.77 9.85
CA ASN A 56 2.32 9.04 8.58
C ASN A 56 1.50 7.76 8.61
N LEU A 57 1.58 6.98 9.68
CA LEU A 57 0.81 5.75 9.85
C LEU A 57 -0.69 5.99 9.74
N SER A 58 -1.20 7.09 10.31
CA SER A 58 -2.63 7.41 10.16
C SER A 58 -3.02 7.85 8.76
N VAL A 59 -2.11 8.45 8.00
CA VAL A 59 -2.37 8.81 6.60
C VAL A 59 -2.44 7.53 5.77
N LEU A 60 -1.47 6.64 5.93
CA LEU A 60 -1.42 5.35 5.24
C LEU A 60 -2.65 4.50 5.53
N ARG A 61 -3.10 4.45 6.78
CA ARG A 61 -4.32 3.72 7.20
C ARG A 61 -5.62 4.24 6.58
N ARG A 62 -5.65 5.46 6.04
CA ARG A 62 -6.82 5.95 5.27
C ARG A 62 -6.95 5.26 3.92
N TYR A 63 -5.83 4.85 3.33
CA TYR A 63 -5.79 4.14 2.06
C TYR A 63 -5.83 2.63 2.28
N LEU A 64 -5.04 2.13 3.23
CA LEU A 64 -4.96 0.71 3.57
C LEU A 64 -5.08 0.51 5.08
N PRO A 65 -6.30 0.31 5.61
CA PRO A 65 -6.55 0.16 7.04
C PRO A 65 -5.77 -0.98 7.70
N GLY A 66 -5.42 -2.02 6.93
CA GLY A 66 -4.67 -3.17 7.41
C GLY A 66 -3.19 -2.91 7.71
N ILE A 67 -2.65 -1.71 7.46
CA ILE A 67 -1.26 -1.38 7.79
C ILE A 67 -1.08 -1.30 9.32
N ARG A 68 -0.13 -2.08 9.84
CA ARG A 68 0.19 -2.16 11.28
C ARG A 68 1.32 -1.23 11.67
N SER A 69 2.43 -1.26 10.94
CA SER A 69 3.66 -0.54 11.25
C SER A 69 4.36 -0.07 9.98
N ILE A 70 5.24 0.92 10.12
CA ILE A 70 6.15 1.38 9.06
C ILE A 70 7.53 0.80 9.38
N LEU A 71 8.07 0.00 8.46
CA LEU A 71 9.37 -0.66 8.58
C LEU A 71 10.51 0.25 8.08
N SER A 72 10.26 1.02 7.03
CA SER A 72 11.23 1.96 6.46
C SER A 72 10.53 3.08 5.70
N ILE A 73 11.24 4.20 5.53
CA ILE A 73 10.77 5.39 4.81
C ILE A 73 11.88 5.86 3.88
N ALA A 74 11.50 6.30 2.68
CA ALA A 74 12.35 7.14 1.83
C ALA A 74 11.57 8.39 1.41
N ALA A 75 12.14 9.58 1.57
CA ALA A 75 11.39 10.83 1.40
C ALA A 75 10.91 11.04 -0.05
N ASN A 76 11.68 10.54 -1.02
CA ASN A 76 11.40 10.73 -2.43
C ASN A 76 11.75 9.47 -3.25
N ALA A 77 10.72 8.89 -3.85
CA ALA A 77 10.80 7.77 -4.78
C ALA A 77 10.04 8.09 -6.07
N VAL A 78 10.53 7.56 -7.19
CA VAL A 78 9.96 7.71 -8.52
C VAL A 78 9.63 6.32 -9.06
N VAL A 79 8.39 6.14 -9.52
CA VAL A 79 7.92 4.88 -10.09
C VAL A 79 8.12 4.88 -11.61
N TYR A 80 8.67 3.78 -12.10
CA TYR A 80 8.84 3.44 -13.50
C TYR A 80 8.12 2.14 -13.82
N THR A 81 7.68 2.00 -15.06
CA THR A 81 7.13 0.78 -15.65
C THR A 81 8.03 0.36 -16.81
N PHE A 82 8.19 -0.94 -17.00
CA PHE A 82 8.94 -1.45 -18.14
C PHE A 82 8.02 -1.61 -19.35
N SER A 83 8.34 -0.94 -20.45
CA SER A 83 7.64 -1.08 -21.72
C SER A 83 8.21 -2.26 -22.49
N GLU A 84 7.44 -3.35 -22.61
CA GLU A 84 7.87 -4.53 -23.38
C GLU A 84 8.05 -4.18 -24.87
N SER A 85 7.21 -3.29 -25.41
CA SER A 85 7.27 -2.86 -26.81
C SER A 85 8.53 -2.04 -27.12
N GLY A 86 8.90 -1.13 -26.20
CA GLY A 86 10.06 -0.26 -26.33
C GLY A 86 11.35 -0.85 -25.77
N GLN A 87 11.28 -1.97 -25.03
CA GLN A 87 12.38 -2.55 -24.24
C GLN A 87 13.09 -1.49 -23.39
N ASN A 88 12.32 -0.62 -22.74
CA ASN A 88 12.83 0.52 -22.01
C ASN A 88 11.99 0.83 -20.76
N TRP A 89 12.55 1.66 -19.89
CA TRP A 89 11.85 2.15 -18.70
C TRP A 89 11.11 3.44 -19.03
N GLU A 90 9.82 3.48 -18.69
CA GLU A 90 8.96 4.64 -18.81
C GLU A 90 8.56 5.14 -17.43
N LYS A 91 8.48 6.46 -17.26
CA LYS A 91 8.10 7.05 -15.96
C LYS A 91 6.58 6.99 -15.82
N HIS A 92 6.09 6.30 -14.78
CA HIS A 92 4.66 6.07 -14.57
C HIS A 92 3.90 7.33 -14.09
N GLY A 93 4.61 8.34 -13.58
CA GLY A 93 4.00 9.59 -13.08
C GLY A 93 3.68 9.58 -11.58
N VAL A 94 3.82 8.45 -10.90
CA VAL A 94 3.76 8.37 -9.43
C VAL A 94 5.12 8.74 -8.85
N VAL A 95 5.15 9.81 -8.06
CA VAL A 95 6.36 10.29 -7.38
C VAL A 95 5.98 10.81 -6.00
N GLY A 96 6.73 10.45 -4.96
CA GLY A 96 6.50 10.97 -3.62
C GLY A 96 7.21 10.15 -2.54
N THR A 97 6.67 10.16 -1.34
CA THR A 97 7.29 9.46 -0.20
C THR A 97 6.97 7.97 -0.28
N MET A 98 8.01 7.14 -0.19
CA MET A 98 7.90 5.70 -0.15
C MET A 98 7.92 5.21 1.30
N PHE A 99 7.06 4.24 1.58
CA PHE A 99 6.99 3.54 2.85
C PHE A 99 7.07 2.04 2.59
N VAL A 100 7.84 1.33 3.41
CA VAL A 100 7.75 -0.12 3.54
C VAL A 100 6.90 -0.39 4.76
N CYS A 101 5.79 -1.12 4.61
CA CYS A 101 4.79 -1.26 5.67
C CYS A 101 4.47 -2.72 5.94
N GLU A 102 4.43 -3.08 7.21
CA GLU A 102 3.85 -4.34 7.66
C GLU A 102 2.32 -4.21 7.70
N GLN A 103 1.64 -5.26 7.28
CA GLN A 103 0.18 -5.34 7.26
C GLN A 103 -0.33 -6.49 8.12
N GLU A 104 -1.63 -6.47 8.43
CA GLU A 104 -2.32 -7.60 9.04
C GLU A 104 -2.04 -8.88 8.22
N PRO A 105 -1.53 -9.95 8.86
CA PRO A 105 -1.26 -11.20 8.18
C PRO A 105 -2.55 -11.86 7.71
N ILE A 106 -2.48 -12.64 6.63
CA ILE A 106 -3.61 -13.49 6.22
C ILE A 106 -3.52 -14.79 7.00
N VAL A 107 -4.54 -15.10 7.78
CA VAL A 107 -4.64 -16.38 8.50
C VAL A 107 -5.49 -17.35 7.66
N THR A 108 -4.92 -18.50 7.30
CA THR A 108 -5.62 -19.55 6.55
C THR A 108 -6.60 -20.33 7.43
N ALA A 109 -7.47 -21.13 6.81
CA ALA A 109 -8.38 -22.02 7.53
C ALA A 109 -7.65 -23.06 8.41
N SER A 110 -6.44 -23.46 8.01
CA SER A 110 -5.54 -24.32 8.78
C SER A 110 -4.84 -23.61 9.95
N GLY A 111 -5.10 -22.31 10.16
CA GLY A 111 -4.52 -21.50 11.24
C GLY A 111 -3.10 -21.00 10.96
N GLN A 112 -2.58 -21.20 9.75
CA GLN A 112 -1.26 -20.71 9.35
C GLN A 112 -1.34 -19.23 8.96
N ALA A 113 -0.33 -18.44 9.33
CA ALA A 113 -0.29 -17.01 9.05
C ALA A 113 0.69 -16.68 7.92
N LEU A 114 0.20 -16.01 6.88
CA LEU A 114 1.00 -15.43 5.81
C LEU A 114 1.37 -13.99 6.18
N PRO A 115 2.65 -13.69 6.48
CA PRO A 115 3.08 -12.32 6.73
C PRO A 115 2.85 -11.46 5.49
N ARG A 116 2.38 -10.23 5.72
CA ARG A 116 2.11 -9.27 4.65
C ARG A 116 2.92 -8.01 4.84
N VAL A 117 3.66 -7.66 3.80
CA VAL A 117 4.42 -6.42 3.71
C VAL A 117 4.13 -5.81 2.35
N CYS A 118 3.93 -4.49 2.32
CA CYS A 118 3.75 -3.76 1.08
C CYS A 118 4.73 -2.60 0.96
N VAL A 119 5.10 -2.27 -0.27
CA VAL A 119 5.75 -0.99 -0.61
C VAL A 119 4.66 -0.03 -1.05
N PHE A 120 4.55 1.12 -0.38
CA PHE A 120 3.54 2.15 -0.62
C PHE A 120 4.24 3.43 -1.06
N VAL A 121 3.92 3.98 -2.24
CA VAL A 121 4.37 5.31 -2.65
C VAL A 121 3.18 6.27 -2.61
N LEU A 122 3.22 7.20 -1.66
CA LEU A 122 2.23 8.25 -1.53
C LEU A 122 2.55 9.36 -2.54
N ASN A 123 1.72 9.51 -3.55
CA ASN A 123 1.95 10.45 -4.64
C ASN A 123 1.77 11.90 -4.18
N ARG A 124 2.73 12.77 -4.53
CA ARG A 124 2.66 14.20 -4.23
C ARG A 124 2.05 15.04 -5.35
N HIS A 125 1.87 14.46 -6.54
CA HIS A 125 1.37 15.15 -7.73
C HIS A 125 -0.07 14.75 -8.12
N GLY A 126 -0.66 13.78 -7.43
CA GLY A 126 -1.99 13.26 -7.72
C GLY A 126 -2.53 12.39 -6.58
N LEU A 127 -3.71 11.82 -6.79
CA LEU A 127 -4.34 10.90 -5.84
C LEU A 127 -4.00 9.43 -6.13
N ASP A 128 -3.40 9.17 -7.29
CA ASP A 128 -3.00 7.84 -7.73
C ASP A 128 -1.73 7.43 -7.00
N ASN A 129 -1.89 6.65 -5.93
CA ASN A 129 -0.80 6.08 -5.15
C ASN A 129 -0.40 4.71 -5.70
N LEU A 130 0.87 4.33 -5.51
CA LEU A 130 1.32 2.97 -5.81
C LEU A 130 1.29 2.13 -4.53
N VAL A 131 0.79 0.89 -4.64
CA VAL A 131 0.91 -0.14 -3.62
C VAL A 131 1.38 -1.42 -4.28
N VAL A 132 2.53 -1.94 -3.84
CA VAL A 132 3.05 -3.25 -4.23
C VAL A 132 2.96 -4.19 -3.02
N ASP A 133 2.05 -5.16 -3.06
CA ASP A 133 1.99 -6.23 -2.06
C ASP A 133 3.07 -7.28 -2.35
N LEU A 134 4.04 -7.42 -1.46
CA LEU A 134 5.21 -8.29 -1.69
C LEU A 134 4.84 -9.78 -1.79
N VAL A 135 3.66 -10.19 -1.30
CA VAL A 135 3.15 -11.55 -1.49
C VAL A 135 2.83 -11.85 -2.97
N ARG A 136 2.44 -10.82 -3.74
CA ARG A 136 2.09 -10.92 -5.17
C ARG A 136 3.29 -10.71 -6.10
N VAL A 137 4.48 -10.48 -5.54
CA VAL A 137 5.71 -10.29 -6.31
C VAL A 137 6.36 -11.64 -6.59
N SER A 138 6.49 -11.98 -7.87
CA SER A 138 7.18 -13.18 -8.33
C SER A 138 8.70 -13.09 -8.17
N ASP A 139 9.26 -11.89 -8.36
CA ASP A 139 10.69 -11.63 -8.39
C ASP A 139 10.97 -10.21 -7.91
N CYS A 140 12.01 -10.05 -7.08
CA CYS A 140 12.44 -8.76 -6.53
C CYS A 140 13.96 -8.66 -6.60
N GLU A 141 14.46 -7.74 -7.40
CA GLU A 141 15.90 -7.52 -7.58
C GLU A 141 16.27 -6.04 -7.42
N GLN A 142 17.53 -5.79 -7.10
CA GLN A 142 18.11 -4.45 -7.16
C GLN A 142 19.06 -4.44 -8.36
N ALA A 143 18.78 -3.61 -9.35
CA ALA A 143 19.63 -3.42 -10.52
C ALA A 143 19.92 -1.93 -10.67
N ASP A 144 21.22 -1.60 -10.69
CA ASP A 144 21.71 -0.22 -10.65
C ASP A 144 21.09 0.57 -9.48
N GLU A 145 20.27 1.58 -9.79
CA GLU A 145 19.59 2.42 -8.80
C GLU A 145 18.10 2.08 -8.63
N LEU A 146 17.61 1.04 -9.29
CA LEU A 146 16.22 0.61 -9.27
C LEU A 146 16.03 -0.63 -8.39
N ILE A 147 14.97 -0.60 -7.60
CA ILE A 147 14.37 -1.81 -7.02
C ILE A 147 13.28 -2.27 -7.99
N ILE A 148 13.47 -3.43 -8.59
CA ILE A 148 12.62 -3.99 -9.64
C ILE A 148 11.73 -5.06 -9.04
N PHE A 149 10.44 -4.98 -9.34
CA PHE A 149 9.42 -5.96 -8.98
C PHE A 149 8.82 -6.54 -10.25
N ARG A 150 8.74 -7.87 -10.33
CA ARG A 150 7.90 -8.56 -11.32
C ARG A 150 6.67 -9.10 -10.63
N LEU A 151 5.49 -8.57 -10.97
CA LEU A 151 4.24 -9.01 -10.38
C LEU A 151 3.76 -10.32 -11.03
N GLU A 152 3.04 -11.12 -10.25
CA GLU A 152 2.32 -12.28 -10.79
C GLU A 152 1.05 -11.82 -11.50
N ASP A 153 0.86 -12.26 -12.73
CA ASP A 153 -0.40 -12.09 -13.47
C ASP A 153 -1.40 -13.12 -12.92
N ASP A 154 -2.22 -12.70 -11.94
CA ASP A 154 -3.24 -13.58 -11.36
C ASP A 154 -4.56 -13.57 -12.15
N GLY A 155 -4.64 -12.84 -13.26
CA GLY A 155 -5.82 -12.76 -14.14
C GLY A 155 -7.14 -12.41 -13.46
N THR A 156 -7.15 -12.02 -12.18
CA THR A 156 -8.35 -11.98 -11.33
C THR A 156 -8.47 -10.71 -10.50
N LEU A 157 -7.41 -9.93 -10.37
CA LEU A 157 -7.46 -8.58 -9.82
C LEU A 157 -7.06 -7.60 -10.90
N ASP A 158 -7.95 -6.65 -11.17
CA ASP A 158 -7.70 -5.41 -11.88
C ASP A 158 -6.29 -4.92 -11.51
N SER A 159 -5.30 -5.29 -12.33
CA SER A 159 -3.97 -4.70 -12.18
C SER A 159 -4.24 -3.22 -12.35
N HIS A 160 -3.83 -2.42 -11.37
CA HIS A 160 -4.14 -1.00 -11.34
C HIS A 160 -3.40 -0.28 -12.49
N GLY A 161 -3.74 -0.56 -13.75
CA GLY A 161 -3.38 0.18 -14.93
C GLY A 161 -1.87 0.36 -15.18
N PHE A 162 -1.00 -0.51 -14.67
CA PHE A 162 0.45 -0.36 -14.86
C PHE A 162 0.96 -0.91 -16.21
N GLY A 163 0.10 -1.58 -17.00
CA GLY A 163 0.40 -1.99 -18.37
C GLY A 163 -0.79 -2.60 -19.12
N GLU A 164 -0.97 -2.26 -20.40
CA GLU A 164 -1.80 -3.05 -21.32
C GLU A 164 -0.97 -4.25 -21.82
N GLY A 165 -1.30 -5.46 -21.37
CA GLY A 165 -0.97 -6.70 -22.12
C GLY A 165 0.42 -7.31 -21.92
N GLY A 166 1.06 -7.17 -20.76
CA GLY A 166 2.34 -7.81 -20.45
C GLY A 166 2.52 -8.02 -18.95
N LYS A 167 3.54 -8.79 -18.55
CA LYS A 167 3.84 -9.00 -17.12
C LYS A 167 4.16 -7.64 -16.49
N ASP A 168 3.40 -7.24 -15.48
CA ASP A 168 3.62 -5.95 -14.83
C ASP A 168 5.00 -5.95 -14.14
N VAL A 169 5.96 -5.23 -14.75
CA VAL A 169 7.30 -5.01 -14.21
C VAL A 169 7.41 -3.54 -13.79
N ILE A 170 7.62 -3.34 -12.49
CA ILE A 170 7.69 -2.02 -11.85
C ILE A 170 9.09 -1.80 -11.32
N GLY A 171 9.65 -0.62 -11.58
CA GLY A 171 10.92 -0.16 -11.02
C GLY A 171 10.69 1.01 -10.09
N ILE A 172 11.26 0.99 -8.90
CA ILE A 172 11.26 2.13 -7.98
C ILE A 172 12.67 2.65 -7.85
N TRP A 173 12.85 3.92 -8.23
CA TRP A 173 14.08 4.66 -7.98
C TRP A 173 13.92 5.48 -6.70
N ILE A 174 14.90 5.38 -5.81
CA ILE A 174 14.92 6.14 -4.55
C ILE A 174 15.98 7.23 -4.66
N HIS A 175 15.57 8.47 -4.39
CA HIS A 175 16.51 9.54 -4.10
C HIS A 175 17.08 9.31 -2.71
N ALA A 176 18.39 9.15 -2.63
CA ALA A 176 19.09 8.93 -1.38
C ALA A 176 19.33 10.30 -0.71
N ASP A 177 18.58 10.59 0.35
CA ASP A 177 18.82 11.78 1.18
C ASP A 177 20.08 11.59 2.05
N GLU A 178 20.37 10.33 2.41
CA GLU A 178 21.58 9.87 3.08
C GLU A 178 22.19 8.72 2.25
N ASP A 179 23.52 8.53 2.34
CA ASP A 179 24.28 7.59 1.48
C ASP A 179 23.74 6.15 1.53
N ASP A 180 23.17 5.72 2.67
CA ASP A 180 22.67 4.36 2.90
C ASP A 180 21.14 4.22 2.75
N THR A 181 20.41 5.31 2.48
CA THR A 181 18.93 5.29 2.43
C THR A 181 18.43 4.27 1.42
N ARG A 182 19.04 4.24 0.22
CA ARG A 182 18.65 3.32 -0.85
C ARG A 182 18.97 1.87 -0.50
N ASP A 183 20.14 1.61 0.06
CA ASP A 183 20.59 0.26 0.39
C ASP A 183 19.82 -0.33 1.57
N THR A 184 19.53 0.49 2.58
CA THR A 184 18.70 0.11 3.72
C THR A 184 17.29 -0.26 3.26
N ASN A 185 16.65 0.60 2.46
CA ASN A 185 15.31 0.32 1.93
C ASN A 185 15.31 -0.93 1.03
N SER A 186 16.30 -1.08 0.13
CA SER A 186 16.43 -2.24 -0.75
C SER A 186 16.60 -3.54 0.04
N THR A 187 17.42 -3.51 1.10
CA THR A 187 17.66 -4.67 1.96
C THR A 187 16.40 -5.08 2.72
N ILE A 188 15.67 -4.12 3.28
CA ILE A 188 14.41 -4.39 3.99
C ILE A 188 13.36 -4.96 3.04
N ILE A 189 13.20 -4.37 1.85
CA ILE A 189 12.22 -4.81 0.84
C ILE A 189 12.53 -6.24 0.38
N ARG A 190 13.77 -6.52 -0.01
CA ARG A 190 14.16 -7.87 -0.45
C ARG A 190 14.02 -8.90 0.66
N GLY A 191 14.42 -8.57 1.89
CA GLY A 191 14.29 -9.46 3.03
C GLY A 191 12.82 -9.80 3.32
N ALA A 192 11.94 -8.79 3.33
CA ALA A 192 10.50 -8.99 3.51
C ALA A 192 9.88 -9.81 2.37
N TRP A 193 10.27 -9.55 1.12
CA TRP A 193 9.82 -10.34 -0.03
C TRP A 193 10.25 -11.80 0.07
N GLN A 194 11.53 -12.07 0.39
CA GLN A 194 12.03 -13.44 0.57
C GLN A 194 11.26 -14.19 1.66
N GLN A 195 10.99 -13.54 2.80
CA GLN A 195 10.18 -14.12 3.87
C GLN A 195 8.76 -14.42 3.43
N ALA A 196 8.11 -13.50 2.72
CA ALA A 196 6.77 -13.70 2.16
C ALA A 196 6.73 -14.87 1.17
N ARG A 197 7.74 -14.99 0.29
CA ARG A 197 7.86 -16.11 -0.67
C ARG A 197 8.01 -17.45 0.04
N LEU A 198 8.89 -17.53 1.02
CA LEU A 198 9.10 -18.75 1.80
C LEU A 198 7.80 -19.17 2.51
N ALA A 199 7.17 -18.25 3.23
CA ALA A 199 5.91 -18.52 3.92
C ALA A 199 4.81 -18.98 2.94
N ARG A 200 4.68 -18.31 1.79
CA ARG A 200 3.71 -18.68 0.76
C ARG A 200 3.97 -20.07 0.19
N ASN A 201 5.22 -20.41 -0.10
CA ASN A 201 5.57 -21.74 -0.59
C ASN A 201 5.24 -22.82 0.44
N THR A 202 5.55 -22.59 1.73
CA THR A 202 5.16 -23.51 2.81
C THR A 202 3.65 -23.70 2.91
N LEU A 203 2.85 -22.64 2.71
CA LEU A 203 1.40 -22.76 2.68
C LEU A 203 0.91 -23.59 1.49
N ILE A 204 1.50 -23.39 0.31
CA ILE A 204 1.15 -24.17 -0.88
C ILE A 204 1.49 -25.65 -0.68
N GLU A 205 2.68 -25.95 -0.16
CA GLU A 205 3.11 -27.32 0.14
C GLU A 205 2.19 -28.00 1.16
N ALA A 206 1.79 -27.28 2.21
CA ALA A 206 0.85 -27.79 3.20
C ALA A 206 -0.53 -28.08 2.59
N ALA A 207 -1.06 -27.16 1.78
CA ALA A 207 -2.35 -27.33 1.12
C ALA A 207 -2.34 -28.50 0.11
N LEU A 208 -1.25 -28.68 -0.63
CA LEU A 208 -1.09 -29.82 -1.54
C LEU A 208 -1.05 -31.15 -0.78
N ALA A 209 -0.33 -31.21 0.35
CA ALA A 209 -0.28 -32.41 1.19
C ALA A 209 -1.65 -32.74 1.82
N GLU A 210 -2.41 -31.74 2.28
CA GLU A 210 -3.77 -31.92 2.78
C GLU A 210 -4.72 -32.44 1.68
N ALA A 211 -4.60 -31.92 0.46
CA ALA A 211 -5.40 -32.38 -0.69
C ALA A 211 -5.08 -33.83 -1.09
N GLU A 212 -3.80 -34.22 -1.07
CA GLU A 212 -3.36 -35.59 -1.34
C GLU A 212 -3.91 -36.58 -0.29
N GLN A 213 -3.87 -36.23 1.00
CA GLN A 213 -4.43 -37.05 2.07
C GLN A 213 -5.96 -37.24 1.94
N LEU A 214 -6.68 -36.21 1.50
CA LEU A 214 -8.12 -36.30 1.26
C LEU A 214 -8.44 -37.22 0.08
N ALA A 215 -7.63 -37.20 -0.99
CA ALA A 215 -7.81 -38.08 -2.14
C ALA A 215 -7.57 -39.56 -1.79
N GLU A 216 -6.54 -39.86 -0.99
CA GLU A 216 -6.25 -41.23 -0.54
C GLU A 216 -7.34 -41.79 0.39
N GLN A 217 -7.97 -40.94 1.22
CA GLN A 217 -9.08 -41.36 2.08
C GLN A 217 -10.36 -41.68 1.28
N THR A 218 -10.61 -40.98 0.18
CA THR A 218 -11.77 -41.24 -0.67
C THR A 218 -11.66 -42.54 -1.47
N ASP A 219 -10.46 -42.95 -1.86
CA ASP A 219 -10.24 -44.22 -2.59
C ASP A 219 -10.31 -45.46 -1.68
N ALA A 220 -10.21 -45.29 -0.36
CA ALA A 220 -10.26 -46.39 0.61
C ALA A 220 -11.68 -46.76 1.08
N ASP A 221 -12.69 -45.91 0.84
CA ASP A 221 -14.07 -46.10 1.33
C ASP A 221 -15.02 -46.71 0.27
N ASP A 222 -14.61 -46.82 -1.00
CA ASP A 222 -15.37 -47.52 -2.07
C ASP A 222 -15.04 -49.03 -2.14
N GLY A 223 -14.80 -49.62 -0.97
CA GLY A 223 -14.36 -51.00 -0.78
C GLY A 223 -15.44 -51.95 -0.24
N GLY A 224 -16.70 -51.83 -0.65
CA GLY A 224 -17.68 -52.91 -0.42
C GLY A 224 -19.17 -52.59 -0.53
N ALA A 225 -19.79 -52.89 -1.68
CA ALA A 225 -20.79 -53.97 -1.86
C ALA A 225 -21.73 -53.78 -3.09
N LEU A 226 -21.49 -54.64 -4.08
CA LEU A 226 -22.44 -55.36 -4.98
C LEU A 226 -23.37 -54.62 -5.97
N ALA A 227 -23.06 -54.92 -7.25
CA ALA A 227 -23.92 -55.59 -8.25
C ALA A 227 -24.63 -54.75 -9.34
N ASP A 228 -24.24 -55.10 -10.58
CA ASP A 228 -25.00 -55.13 -11.83
C ASP A 228 -25.90 -53.95 -12.20
N ALA A 229 -25.39 -53.10 -13.10
CA ALA A 229 -26.17 -52.66 -14.24
C ALA A 229 -25.26 -52.37 -15.44
N HIS A 230 -25.27 -53.31 -16.37
CA HIS A 230 -24.86 -53.18 -17.76
C HIS A 230 -25.47 -51.94 -18.42
N LEU A 231 -24.67 -51.11 -19.09
CA LEU A 231 -24.93 -50.60 -20.44
C LEU A 231 -23.69 -49.93 -21.05
N ASP A 232 -23.53 -50.25 -22.33
CA ASP A 232 -22.41 -50.11 -23.25
C ASP A 232 -22.33 -48.72 -23.92
N LEU A 233 -21.11 -48.24 -24.20
CA LEU A 233 -20.62 -47.71 -25.50
C LEU A 233 -19.60 -46.54 -25.40
N SER A 234 -18.41 -46.84 -25.95
CA SER A 234 -17.46 -45.97 -26.69
C SER A 234 -16.61 -44.91 -25.97
N GLU A 235 -15.34 -45.29 -25.72
CA GLU A 235 -14.11 -44.64 -26.21
C GLU A 235 -14.19 -43.13 -26.61
N LYS A 236 -13.59 -42.24 -25.79
CA LYS A 236 -12.21 -41.72 -26.00
C LYS A 236 -11.83 -40.57 -25.06
N SER A 237 -10.55 -40.61 -24.69
CA SER A 237 -9.70 -39.56 -24.12
C SER A 237 -9.78 -39.36 -22.61
N GLY A 238 -8.78 -39.93 -21.93
CA GLY A 238 -8.61 -39.88 -20.48
C GLY A 238 -8.16 -38.52 -19.93
N PRO A 239 -7.93 -38.46 -18.60
CA PRO A 239 -7.64 -37.23 -17.89
C PRO A 239 -6.20 -36.76 -18.18
N ILE A 240 -6.04 -35.52 -18.64
CA ILE A 240 -4.73 -34.87 -18.78
C ILE A 240 -4.34 -34.35 -17.39
N VAL A 241 -3.65 -35.20 -16.64
CA VAL A 241 -2.95 -34.85 -15.40
C VAL A 241 -1.53 -34.41 -15.73
N GLY A 242 -1.18 -33.18 -15.33
CA GLY A 242 0.13 -32.85 -14.77
C GLY A 242 1.40 -33.11 -15.59
N ARG A 243 1.38 -33.02 -16.93
CA ARG A 243 2.64 -33.05 -17.69
C ARG A 243 3.38 -31.72 -17.56
N ARG A 244 4.51 -31.74 -16.86
CA ARG A 244 5.52 -30.68 -16.85
C ARG A 244 5.99 -30.45 -18.29
N ILE A 245 5.54 -29.36 -18.90
CA ILE A 245 5.91 -28.99 -20.27
C ILE A 245 7.38 -28.58 -20.24
N SER A 246 8.26 -29.40 -20.81
CA SER A 246 9.66 -29.04 -21.01
C SER A 246 9.77 -28.06 -22.17
N ILE A 247 10.60 -27.02 -22.02
CA ILE A 247 10.90 -26.02 -23.07
C ILE A 247 11.34 -26.69 -24.39
N THR A 248 11.93 -27.88 -24.34
CA THR A 248 12.38 -28.63 -25.53
C THR A 248 11.23 -29.17 -26.41
N ASP A 249 10.03 -29.40 -25.86
CA ASP A 249 8.86 -29.85 -26.65
C ASP A 249 8.15 -28.69 -27.36
N LEU A 250 8.31 -27.46 -26.88
CA LEU A 250 7.70 -26.25 -27.46
C LEU A 250 8.44 -25.73 -28.71
N PHE A 251 9.72 -26.10 -28.86
CA PHE A 251 10.58 -25.62 -29.96
C PHE A 251 11.13 -26.75 -30.85
N GLY A 252 10.71 -28.00 -30.62
CA GLY A 252 11.36 -29.20 -31.14
C GLY A 252 10.62 -29.96 -32.24
N GLN A 253 9.85 -29.32 -33.13
CA GLN A 253 9.41 -30.01 -34.37
C GLN A 253 9.02 -29.03 -35.47
N ARG A 254 10.02 -28.56 -36.22
CA ARG A 254 9.80 -28.02 -37.57
C ARG A 254 10.98 -28.34 -38.47
N ASN A 255 11.13 -29.62 -38.80
CA ASN A 255 11.93 -30.05 -39.94
C ASN A 255 11.01 -30.68 -40.99
N GLY A 256 10.90 -29.96 -42.11
CA GLY A 256 10.96 -30.53 -43.46
C GLY A 256 9.83 -31.43 -43.93
N ALA A 257 8.94 -30.87 -44.76
CA ALA A 257 8.38 -31.60 -45.89
C ALA A 257 8.38 -30.64 -47.10
N GLY A 258 9.40 -30.82 -47.95
CA GLY A 258 9.45 -30.42 -49.34
C GLY A 258 9.80 -31.67 -50.14
#